data_AF-A0A352EW09-F1
#
_entry.id   AF-A0A352EW09-F1
#
_cell.length_a   1.000
_cell.length_b   1.000
_cell.length_c   1.000
_cell.angle_alpha   90.00
_cell.angle_beta   90.00
_cell.angle_gamma   90.00
#
_symmetry.space_group_name_H-M   'P 1'
#
loop_
_entity.id
_entity.type
_entity.pdbx_description
1 polymer ?
#
loop_
_entity_poly.entity_id
_entity_poly.type
_entity_poly.pdbx_seq_one_letter_code
_entity_poly.pdbx_strand_id
1 'polypeptide(L)'
;GFHDAANSIATVVSTRVLSPGLAVLWAAFFNFVAFAVFGTRVAKAIGDGVRMDLIGADLRLYVLLSALLGAIIWNLITWYLGLPTSSSHALLGGYAGAGIAAFRGYHGLLKTEVWIRTLKFIVLSPLIGMVLGFVLMVLVHWIFRRATPKNVDRFFRRGQLFSAAAFSLGHGGNDAQ
;
A
#
# COMPACT_ATOMS: atom_id res chain seq x y z
N GLY A 1 4.73 5.42 -1.39
CA GLY A 1 5.40 6.67 -0.92
C GLY A 1 4.84 7.89 -1.63
N PHE A 2 5.42 8.30 -2.76
CA PHE A 2 4.95 9.48 -3.52
C PHE A 2 3.53 9.35 -4.08
N HIS A 3 3.14 8.15 -4.55
CA HIS A 3 1.78 7.86 -5.00
C HIS A 3 0.73 7.88 -3.87
N ASP A 4 1.11 7.37 -2.70
CA ASP A 4 0.14 7.01 -1.66
C ASP A 4 0.14 7.97 -0.46
N ALA A 5 1.17 8.81 -0.33
CA ALA A 5 1.23 9.83 0.71
C ALA A 5 -0.02 10.74 0.64
N ALA A 6 -0.49 11.05 -0.57
CA ALA A 6 -1.72 11.80 -0.79
C ALA A 6 -2.94 11.17 -0.09
N ASN A 7 -3.08 9.84 -0.13
CA ASN A 7 -4.19 9.12 0.51
C ASN A 7 -4.17 9.28 2.04
N SER A 8 -2.98 9.33 2.63
CA SER A 8 -2.81 9.45 4.09
C SER A 8 -3.02 10.86 4.63
N ILE A 9 -2.79 11.89 3.81
CA ILE A 9 -2.81 13.30 4.25
C ILE A 9 -4.03 14.09 3.76
N ALA A 10 -4.74 13.61 2.73
CA ALA A 10 -5.84 14.34 2.10
C ALA A 10 -6.92 14.79 3.10
N THR A 11 -7.29 13.92 4.04
CA THR A 11 -8.31 14.23 5.05
C THR A 11 -7.86 15.35 5.99
N VAL A 12 -6.64 15.27 6.54
CA VAL A 12 -6.08 16.24 7.50
C VAL A 12 -5.78 17.61 6.87
N VAL A 13 -5.39 17.62 5.59
CA VAL A 13 -5.17 18.86 4.83
C VAL A 13 -6.51 19.50 4.46
N SER A 14 -7.49 18.72 3.98
CA SER A 14 -8.81 19.25 3.61
C SER A 14 -9.59 19.84 4.79
N THR A 15 -9.45 19.26 5.99
CA THR A 15 -10.07 19.76 7.23
C THR A 15 -9.28 20.89 7.89
N ARG A 16 -8.15 21.31 7.29
CA ARG A 16 -7.25 22.34 7.81
C ARG A 16 -6.81 22.04 9.24
N VAL A 17 -6.54 20.77 9.53
CA VAL A 17 -5.93 20.35 10.80
C VAL A 17 -4.42 20.53 10.74
N LEU A 18 -3.81 20.25 9.59
CA LEU A 18 -2.41 20.56 9.31
C LEU A 18 -2.28 21.35 8.00
N SER A 19 -1.21 22.16 7.90
CA SER A 19 -0.78 22.71 6.62
C SER A 19 -0.21 21.60 5.73
N PRO A 20 -0.24 21.74 4.39
CA PRO A 20 0.25 20.70 3.47
C PRO A 20 1.67 20.23 3.78
N GLY A 21 2.60 21.15 4.08
CA GLY A 21 3.99 20.81 4.41
C GLY A 21 4.13 20.00 5.70
N LEU A 22 3.38 20.35 6.75
CA LEU A 22 3.38 19.59 8.00
C LEU A 22 2.73 18.23 7.85
N ALA A 23 1.69 18.12 7.03
CA ALA A 23 1.04 16.85 6.75
C ALA A 23 1.99 15.87 6.03
N VAL A 24 2.78 16.37 5.08
CA VAL A 24 3.82 15.55 4.40
C VAL A 24 4.89 15.08 5.39
N LEU A 25 5.41 15.96 6.25
CA LEU A 25 6.38 15.58 7.28
C LEU A 25 5.81 14.55 8.26
N TRP A 26 4.55 14.72 8.65
CA TRP A 26 3.82 13.79 9.52
C TRP A 26 3.72 12.39 8.88
N ALA A 27 3.26 12.33 7.62
CA ALA A 27 3.16 11.07 6.90
C ALA A 27 4.54 10.43 6.68
N ALA A 28 5.55 11.21 6.32
CA ALA A 28 6.92 10.71 6.13
C ALA A 28 7.49 10.09 7.42
N PHE A 29 7.32 10.74 8.57
CA PHE A 29 7.76 10.22 9.85
C PHE A 29 7.11 8.87 10.18
N PHE A 30 5.78 8.77 10.08
CA PHE A 30 5.07 7.54 10.39
C PHE A 30 5.31 6.42 9.37
N ASN A 31 5.48 6.75 8.08
CA ASN A 31 5.90 5.78 7.08
C ASN A 31 7.30 5.22 7.38
N PHE A 32 8.23 6.07 7.82
CA PHE A 32 9.58 5.63 8.17
C PHE A 32 9.59 4.74 9.43
N VAL A 33 8.86 5.14 10.47
CA VAL A 33 8.74 4.37 11.72
C VAL A 33 8.08 3.00 11.47
N ALA A 34 7.23 2.88 10.44
CA ALA A 34 6.57 1.63 10.11
C ALA A 34 7.54 0.48 9.85
N PHE A 35 8.71 0.73 9.26
CA PHE A 35 9.74 -0.30 9.04
C PHE A 35 10.24 -0.93 10.35
N ALA A 36 10.31 -0.15 11.43
CA ALA A 36 10.75 -0.63 12.74
C ALA A 36 9.66 -1.42 13.49
N VAL A 37 8.38 -1.17 13.16
CA VAL A 37 7.21 -1.74 13.87
C VAL A 37 6.63 -2.96 13.14
N PHE A 38 6.67 -2.95 11.80
CA PHE A 38 6.09 -4.00 10.96
C PHE A 38 7.19 -4.85 10.31
N GLY A 39 7.14 -6.17 10.50
CA GLY A 39 8.11 -7.11 9.92
C GLY A 39 7.85 -7.45 8.44
N THR A 40 8.86 -8.00 7.74
CA THR A 40 8.99 -8.16 6.27
C THR A 40 8.02 -9.14 5.57
N ARG A 41 6.75 -9.21 6.00
CA ARG A 41 5.77 -10.17 5.48
C ARG A 41 5.39 -9.91 4.04
N VAL A 42 5.28 -8.65 3.60
CA VAL A 42 4.89 -8.33 2.22
C VAL A 42 6.04 -8.63 1.26
N ALA A 43 7.27 -8.23 1.62
CA ALA A 43 8.47 -8.58 0.86
C ALA A 43 8.61 -10.09 0.67
N LYS A 44 8.36 -10.89 1.72
CA LYS A 44 8.35 -12.36 1.61
C LYS A 44 7.26 -12.86 0.67
N ALA A 45 6.04 -12.33 0.77
CA ALA A 45 4.94 -12.73 -0.11
C ALA A 45 5.22 -12.42 -1.59
N ILE A 46 5.86 -11.27 -1.89
CA ILE A 46 6.28 -10.92 -3.24
C ILE A 46 7.41 -11.84 -3.71
N GLY A 47 8.43 -12.03 -2.88
CA GLY A 47 9.56 -12.92 -3.17
C GLY A 47 9.13 -14.37 -3.43
N ASP A 48 8.10 -14.84 -2.73
CA ASP A 48 7.52 -16.16 -2.90
C ASP A 48 6.66 -16.32 -4.16
N GLY A 49 6.29 -15.24 -4.85
CA GLY A 49 5.44 -15.31 -6.05
C GLY A 49 6.08 -16.03 -7.23
N VAL A 50 7.41 -16.08 -7.29
CA VAL A 50 8.20 -16.68 -8.38
C VAL A 50 9.18 -17.70 -7.79
N ARG A 51 9.25 -18.89 -8.39
CA ARG A 51 10.22 -19.94 -8.02
C ARG A 51 11.61 -19.63 -8.59
N MET A 52 12.37 -18.81 -7.88
CA MET A 52 13.73 -18.42 -8.30
C MET A 52 14.72 -19.59 -8.33
N ASP A 53 14.44 -20.67 -7.61
CA ASP A 53 15.20 -21.92 -7.64
C ASP A 53 15.28 -22.54 -9.05
N LEU A 54 14.25 -22.33 -9.88
CA LEU A 54 14.20 -22.80 -11.27
C LEU A 54 14.96 -21.91 -12.26
N ILE A 55 15.41 -20.74 -11.82
CA ILE A 55 16.17 -19.79 -12.63
C ILE A 55 17.66 -19.96 -12.33
N GLY A 56 18.49 -19.95 -13.39
CA GLY A 56 19.95 -19.98 -13.29
C GLY A 56 20.47 -18.91 -12.33
N ALA A 57 21.43 -19.27 -11.48
CA ALA A 57 21.91 -18.39 -10.41
C ALA A 57 22.49 -17.07 -10.93
N ASP A 58 23.10 -17.11 -12.12
CA ASP A 58 23.61 -15.98 -12.89
C ASP A 58 22.51 -14.99 -13.32
N LEU A 59 21.29 -15.47 -13.56
CA LEU A 59 20.16 -14.66 -14.04
C LEU A 59 19.31 -14.05 -12.91
N ARG A 60 19.37 -14.59 -11.69
CA ARG A 60 18.48 -14.17 -10.58
C ARG A 60 18.60 -12.69 -10.23
N LEU A 61 19.82 -12.15 -10.22
CA LEU A 61 20.05 -10.73 -9.94
C LEU A 61 19.48 -9.84 -11.04
N TYR A 62 19.62 -10.25 -12.30
CA TYR A 62 19.04 -9.54 -13.44
C TYR A 62 17.51 -9.57 -13.38
N VAL A 63 16.90 -10.70 -13.01
CA VAL A 63 15.45 -10.79 -12.81
C VAL A 63 14.96 -9.81 -11.76
N LEU A 64 15.65 -9.72 -10.61
CA LEU A 64 15.29 -8.78 -9.55
C LEU A 64 15.43 -7.32 -10.01
N LEU A 65 16.53 -7.01 -10.70
CA LEU A 65 16.77 -5.66 -11.23
C LEU A 65 15.72 -5.27 -12.28
N SER A 66 15.41 -6.17 -13.22
CA SER A 66 14.38 -5.96 -14.24
C SER A 66 12.99 -5.81 -13.64
N ALA A 67 12.66 -6.60 -12.60
CA ALA A 67 11.41 -6.49 -11.88
C ALA A 67 11.25 -5.12 -11.22
N LEU A 68 12.30 -4.65 -10.56
CA LEU A 68 12.32 -3.37 -9.86
C LEU A 68 12.25 -2.20 -10.85
N LEU A 69 13.01 -2.26 -11.95
CA LEU A 69 12.94 -1.25 -13.02
C LEU A 69 11.55 -1.22 -13.67
N GLY A 70 10.96 -2.38 -13.98
CA GLY A 70 9.61 -2.46 -14.54
C GLY A 70 8.56 -1.85 -13.61
N ALA A 71 8.64 -2.15 -12.31
CA ALA A 71 7.76 -1.57 -11.31
C ALA A 71 7.92 -0.05 -11.19
N ILE A 72 9.15 0.45 -11.14
CA ILE A 72 9.44 1.90 -11.09
C ILE A 72 8.91 2.61 -12.32
N ILE A 73 9.22 2.10 -13.51
CA ILE A 73 8.77 2.71 -14.78
C ILE A 73 7.24 2.77 -14.83
N TRP A 74 6.57 1.66 -14.47
CA TRP A 74 5.11 1.63 -14.44
C TRP A 74 4.50 2.60 -13.43
N ASN A 75 5.07 2.69 -12.23
CA ASN A 75 4.64 3.66 -11.22
C ASN A 75 4.84 5.10 -11.74
N LEU A 76 5.99 5.44 -12.31
CA LEU A 76 6.24 6.77 -12.88
C LEU A 76 5.26 7.13 -14.01
N ILE A 77 4.95 6.18 -14.90
CA ILE A 77 3.96 6.38 -15.97
C ILE A 77 2.58 6.66 -15.36
N THR A 78 2.14 5.81 -14.44
CA THR A 78 0.80 5.93 -13.85
C THR A 78 0.66 7.17 -12.98
N TRP A 79 1.75 7.59 -12.34
CA TRP A 79 1.84 8.87 -11.64
C TRP A 79 1.65 10.04 -12.59
N TYR A 80 2.41 10.07 -13.68
CA TYR A 80 2.35 11.15 -14.67
C TYR A 80 0.95 11.27 -15.30
N LEU A 81 0.26 10.14 -15.46
CA LEU A 81 -1.11 10.08 -15.96
C LEU A 81 -2.18 10.30 -14.87
N GLY A 82 -1.80 10.45 -13.60
CA GLY A 82 -2.73 10.63 -12.48
C GLY A 82 -3.60 9.41 -12.18
N LEU A 83 -3.18 8.21 -12.58
CA LEU A 83 -3.91 6.96 -12.36
C LEU A 83 -3.57 6.38 -10.98
N PRO A 84 -4.57 6.07 -10.13
CA PRO A 84 -4.32 5.40 -8.87
C PRO A 84 -3.94 3.93 -9.14
N THR A 85 -2.72 3.55 -8.78
CA THR A 85 -2.19 2.20 -8.98
C THR A 85 -1.52 1.67 -7.72
N SER A 86 -1.45 0.35 -7.58
CA SER A 86 -0.79 -0.30 -6.45
C SER A 86 0.65 -0.63 -6.79
N SER A 87 1.58 -0.03 -6.06
CA SER A 87 3.03 -0.24 -6.22
C SER A 87 3.43 -1.70 -5.97
N SER A 88 2.83 -2.38 -4.98
CA SER A 88 3.12 -3.77 -4.65
C SER A 88 2.67 -4.74 -5.75
N HIS A 89 1.54 -4.46 -6.42
CA HIS A 89 1.08 -5.24 -7.57
C HIS A 89 1.92 -4.97 -8.81
N ALA A 90 2.36 -3.72 -9.01
CA ALA A 90 3.31 -3.38 -10.07
C ALA A 90 4.64 -4.16 -9.89
N LEU A 91 5.14 -4.25 -8.65
CA LEU A 91 6.33 -5.03 -8.33
C LEU A 91 6.12 -6.54 -8.54
N LEU A 92 5.00 -7.09 -8.04
CA LEU A 92 4.69 -8.51 -8.25
C LEU A 92 4.55 -8.86 -9.74
N GLY A 93 3.89 -8.00 -10.52
CA GLY A 93 3.75 -8.16 -11.98
C GLY A 93 5.09 -8.04 -12.72
N GLY A 94 5.91 -7.04 -12.37
CA GLY A 94 7.27 -6.88 -12.90
C GLY A 94 8.15 -8.09 -12.58
N TYR A 95 8.02 -8.63 -11.37
CA TYR A 95 8.74 -9.83 -10.93
C TYR A 95 8.32 -11.09 -11.70
N ALA A 96 7.02 -11.26 -11.94
CA ALA A 96 6.49 -12.34 -12.78
C ALA A 96 7.01 -12.24 -14.22
N GLY A 97 6.92 -11.06 -14.83
CA GLY A 97 7.34 -10.83 -16.21
C GLY A 97 8.84 -11.08 -16.40
N ALA A 98 9.67 -10.56 -15.50
CA ALA A 98 11.11 -10.79 -15.52
C ALA A 98 11.45 -12.28 -15.33
N GLY A 99 10.75 -12.96 -14.40
CA GLY A 99 10.91 -14.40 -14.19
C GLY A 99 10.54 -15.22 -15.42
N ILE A 100 9.40 -14.93 -16.05
CA ILE A 100 8.93 -15.63 -17.27
C ILE A 100 9.94 -15.44 -18.42
N ALA A 101 10.46 -14.23 -18.59
CA ALA A 101 11.46 -13.93 -19.62
C ALA A 101 12.76 -14.72 -19.39
N ALA A 102 13.24 -14.80 -18.15
CA ALA A 102 14.46 -15.54 -17.81
C ALA A 102 14.27 -17.07 -17.87
N PHE A 103 13.12 -17.59 -17.42
CA PHE A 103 12.81 -19.02 -17.45
C PHE A 103 12.40 -19.53 -18.83
N ARG A 104 12.05 -18.64 -19.77
CA ARG A 104 11.51 -18.96 -21.11
C ARG A 104 10.24 -19.82 -21.05
N GLY A 105 9.39 -19.54 -20.07
CA GLY A 105 8.15 -20.27 -19.82
C GLY A 105 7.43 -19.75 -18.58
N TYR A 106 6.24 -20.26 -18.31
CA TYR A 106 5.44 -19.86 -17.14
C TYR A 106 4.94 -21.04 -16.30
N HIS A 107 4.83 -22.24 -16.90
CA HIS A 107 4.39 -23.44 -16.20
C HIS A 107 5.37 -23.82 -15.07
N GLY A 108 4.86 -23.98 -13.85
CA GLY A 108 5.64 -24.34 -12.67
C GLY A 108 6.44 -23.19 -12.04
N LEU A 109 6.72 -22.12 -12.78
CA LEU A 109 7.49 -20.96 -12.29
C LEU A 109 6.69 -20.11 -11.29
N LEU A 110 5.46 -19.75 -11.66
CA LEU A 110 4.59 -18.93 -10.81
C LEU A 110 3.91 -19.81 -9.77
N LYS A 111 4.06 -19.48 -8.49
CA LYS A 111 3.39 -20.24 -7.41
C LYS A 111 1.88 -19.95 -7.44
N THR A 112 1.11 -20.84 -8.05
CA THR A 112 -0.34 -20.66 -8.29
C THR A 112 -1.12 -20.24 -7.04
N GLU A 113 -0.79 -20.81 -5.88
CA GLU A 113 -1.43 -20.45 -4.60
C GLU A 113 -1.23 -18.97 -4.23
N VAL A 114 -0.01 -18.45 -4.36
CA VAL A 114 0.32 -17.04 -4.07
C VAL A 114 -0.44 -16.12 -5.02
N TRP A 115 -0.43 -16.43 -6.32
CA TRP A 115 -1.12 -15.64 -7.33
C TRP A 115 -2.64 -15.64 -7.13
N ILE A 116 -3.25 -16.81 -6.93
CA ILE A 116 -4.70 -16.91 -6.66
C ILE A 116 -5.07 -16.12 -5.41
N ARG A 117 -4.26 -16.22 -4.35
CA ARG A 117 -4.48 -15.45 -3.13
C ARG A 117 -4.40 -13.95 -3.40
N THR A 118 -3.36 -13.47 -4.06
CA THR A 118 -3.22 -12.04 -4.40
C THR A 118 -4.40 -11.55 -5.24
N LEU A 119 -4.78 -12.27 -6.29
CA LEU A 119 -5.91 -11.91 -7.15
C LEU A 119 -7.24 -11.85 -6.37
N LYS A 120 -7.48 -12.78 -5.44
CA LYS A 120 -8.66 -12.74 -4.57
C LYS A 120 -8.67 -11.48 -3.69
N PHE A 121 -7.52 -11.11 -3.11
CA PHE A 121 -7.42 -9.95 -2.22
C PHE A 121 -7.46 -8.59 -2.93
N ILE A 122 -7.27 -8.54 -4.26
CA ILE A 122 -7.55 -7.33 -5.06
C ILE A 122 -9.04 -6.95 -4.95
N VAL A 123 -9.94 -7.93 -4.94
CA VAL A 123 -11.40 -7.69 -4.84
C VAL A 123 -11.86 -7.72 -3.39
N LEU A 124 -11.30 -8.61 -2.58
CA LEU A 124 -11.75 -8.80 -1.21
C LEU A 124 -11.30 -7.64 -0.29
N SER A 125 -10.12 -7.06 -0.50
CA SER A 125 -9.62 -6.00 0.38
C SER A 125 -10.42 -4.70 0.30
N PRO A 126 -10.83 -4.18 -0.89
CA PRO A 126 -11.71 -3.03 -0.96
C PRO A 126 -13.11 -3.34 -0.40
N LEU A 127 -13.63 -4.55 -0.60
CA LEU A 127 -14.94 -4.95 -0.08
C LEU A 127 -14.95 -4.98 1.46
N ILE A 128 -13.94 -5.62 2.06
CA ILE A 128 -13.80 -5.63 3.53
C ILE A 128 -13.62 -4.21 4.05
N GLY A 129 -12.76 -3.40 3.41
CA GLY A 129 -12.55 -2.00 3.78
C GLY A 129 -13.83 -1.17 3.72
N MET A 130 -14.66 -1.38 2.70
CA MET A 130 -15.96 -0.72 2.54
C MET A 130 -16.93 -1.12 3.65
N VAL A 131 -17.06 -2.42 3.95
CA VAL A 131 -17.96 -2.91 5.00
C VAL A 131 -17.52 -2.40 6.37
N LEU A 132 -16.24 -2.54 6.71
CA LEU A 132 -15.70 -2.07 7.99
C LEU A 132 -15.80 -0.54 8.10
N GLY A 133 -15.49 0.19 7.03
CA GLY A 133 -15.62 1.64 6.96
C GLY A 133 -17.06 2.10 7.17
N PHE A 134 -18.03 1.42 6.55
CA PHE A 134 -19.46 1.70 6.73
C PHE A 134 -19.91 1.44 8.16
N VAL A 135 -19.54 0.29 8.74
CA VAL A 135 -19.86 -0.04 10.14
C VAL A 135 -19.27 1.00 11.09
N LEU A 136 -18.00 1.38 10.91
CA LEU A 136 -17.34 2.39 11.73
C LEU A 136 -18.04 3.75 11.60
N MET A 137 -18.41 4.16 10.38
CA MET A 137 -19.15 5.39 10.13
C MET A 137 -20.48 5.39 10.89
N VAL A 138 -21.26 4.30 10.81
CA VAL A 138 -22.53 4.16 11.53
C VAL A 138 -22.32 4.25 13.03
N LEU A 139 -21.34 3.53 13.60
CA LEU A 139 -21.04 3.56 15.03
C LEU A 139 -20.68 4.97 15.50
N VAL A 140 -19.78 5.65 14.78
CA VAL A 140 -19.37 7.02 15.09
C VAL A 140 -20.57 7.98 15.02
N HIS A 141 -21.41 7.86 13.99
CA HIS A 141 -22.63 8.67 13.88
C HIS A 141 -23.55 8.45 15.09
N TRP A 142 -23.79 7.20 15.50
CA TRP A 142 -24.66 6.89 16.64
C TRP A 142 -24.13 7.41 17.98
N ILE A 143 -22.82 7.39 18.19
CA ILE A 143 -22.18 7.92 19.40
C ILE A 143 -22.31 9.44 19.47
N PHE A 144 -22.05 10.14 18.36
CA PHE A 144 -21.97 11.60 18.34
C PHE A 144 -23.25 12.31 17.90
N ARG A 145 -24.34 11.59 17.55
CA ARG A 145 -25.60 12.18 17.07
C ARG A 145 -26.25 13.20 18.01
N ARG A 146 -25.93 13.18 19.32
CA ARG A 146 -26.43 14.14 20.33
C ARG A 146 -25.38 15.16 20.78
N ALA A 147 -24.17 15.09 20.25
CA ALA A 147 -23.08 15.98 20.62
C ALA A 147 -23.20 17.32 19.89
N THR A 148 -22.77 18.41 20.54
CA THR A 148 -22.76 19.73 19.92
C THR A 148 -21.65 19.83 18.87
N PRO A 149 -21.83 20.58 17.77
CA PRO A 149 -20.82 20.71 16.71
C PRO A 149 -19.44 21.14 17.21
N LYS A 150 -19.40 22.00 18.24
CA LYS A 150 -18.16 22.47 18.86
C LYS A 150 -17.37 21.37 19.57
N ASN A 151 -18.06 20.43 20.24
CA ASN A 151 -17.41 19.32 20.93
C ASN A 151 -16.96 18.25 19.93
N VAL A 152 -17.76 18.02 18.89
CA VAL A 152 -17.40 17.13 17.76
C VAL A 152 -16.14 17.66 17.07
N ASP A 153 -16.09 18.92 16.67
CA ASP A 153 -14.92 19.48 15.98
C ASP A 153 -13.64 19.36 16.81
N ARG A 154 -13.68 19.69 18.11
CA ARG A 154 -12.53 19.56 19.01
C ARG A 154 -12.02 18.12 19.12
N PHE A 155 -12.91 17.13 19.19
CA PHE A 155 -12.54 15.72 19.30
C PHE A 155 -12.00 15.18 17.96
N PHE A 156 -12.70 15.44 16.86
CA PHE A 156 -12.33 14.94 15.53
C PHE A 156 -11.05 15.56 14.98
N ARG A 157 -10.75 16.82 15.28
CA ARG A 157 -9.45 17.42 14.89
C ARG A 157 -8.26 16.64 15.46
N ARG A 158 -8.35 16.17 16.71
CA ARG A 158 -7.32 15.32 17.33
C ARG A 158 -7.37 13.89 16.79
N GLY A 159 -8.57 13.34 16.62
CA GLY A 159 -8.77 12.00 16.07
C GLY A 159 -8.26 11.85 14.64
N GLN A 160 -8.36 12.88 13.81
CA GLN A 160 -7.85 12.88 12.43
C GLN A 160 -6.32 12.77 12.36
N LEU A 161 -5.59 13.39 13.30
CA LEU A 161 -4.14 13.23 13.40
C LEU A 161 -3.75 11.78 13.73
N PHE A 162 -4.48 11.17 14.67
CA PHE A 162 -4.27 9.77 15.01
C PHE A 162 -4.63 8.84 13.85
N SER A 163 -5.75 9.08 13.18
CA SER A 163 -6.17 8.31 12.00
C SER A 163 -5.16 8.41 10.87
N ALA A 164 -4.62 9.59 10.60
CA ALA A 164 -3.61 9.81 9.56
C ALA A 164 -2.27 9.16 9.93
N ALA A 165 -1.87 9.21 11.21
CA ALA A 165 -0.70 8.49 11.70
C ALA A 165 -0.87 6.97 11.55
N ALA A 166 -2.01 6.42 11.97
CA ALA A 166 -2.33 5.01 11.86
C ALA A 166 -2.39 4.53 10.40
N PHE A 167 -2.98 5.34 9.50
CA PHE A 167 -2.98 5.06 8.07
C PHE A 167 -1.57 5.09 7.49
N SER A 168 -0.76 6.11 7.82
CA SER A 168 0.63 6.23 7.35
C SER A 168 1.51 5.09 7.85
N LEU A 169 1.31 4.64 9.10
CA LEU A 169 1.98 3.48 9.68
C LEU A 169 1.59 2.18 8.95
N GLY A 170 0.30 1.96 8.73
CA GLY A 170 -0.19 0.79 8.01
C GLY A 170 0.24 0.76 6.55
N HIS A 171 0.28 1.93 5.91
CA HIS A 171 0.77 2.11 4.55
C HIS A 171 2.28 1.80 4.46
N GLY A 172 3.10 2.47 5.29
CA GLY A 172 4.54 2.23 5.33
C GLY A 172 4.89 0.78 5.69
N GLY A 173 4.10 0.14 6.54
CA GLY A 173 4.32 -1.27 6.91
C GLY A 173 4.09 -2.25 5.75
N ASN A 174 3.22 -1.91 4.81
CA ASN A 174 2.93 -2.75 3.64
C ASN A 174 3.80 -2.41 2.42
N ASP A 175 4.11 -1.12 2.21
CA ASP A 175 4.72 -0.65 0.97
C ASP A 175 6.21 -0.29 1.08
N ALA A 176 6.76 -0.17 2.30
CA ALA A 176 8.19 0.13 2.50
C ALA A 176 9.09 -1.12 2.51
N GLN A 177 8.52 -2.32 2.31
CA GLN A 177 9.21 -3.61 2.36
C GLN A 177 9.50 -4.14 0.96
#